data_AF-A0A857JLS6-F1
#
_entry.id   AF-A0A857JLS6-F1
#
_cell.length_a   1.000
_cell.length_b   1.000
_cell.length_c   1.000
_cell.angle_alpha   90.00
_cell.angle_beta   90.00
_cell.angle_gamma   90.00
#
_symmetry.space_group_name_H-M   'P 1'
#
loop_
_entity.id
_entity.type
_entity.pdbx_description
1 polymer ?
#
loop_
_entity_poly.entity_id
_entity_poly.type
_entity_poly.pdbx_seq_one_letter_code
_entity_poly.pdbx_strand_id
1 'polypeptide(L)'
;MLNIHRIGCRLLLALVMLFGVHHTYADQAKVRVIVNDNVSVNSLSESRVRWIFSMRQTTWEDGSAIKVYVLHEQDPVHQHFCKNVLGMFPYQLERMWNKLAYSGLGEKPILVNDSQDMINMVSQEPGAIGYVISGSIPPGMRELKISKEG
;
A
#
# COMPACT_ATOMS: atom_id res chain seq x y z
N MET A 1 34.44 24.20 52.29
CA MET A 1 33.00 24.18 51.94
C MET A 1 32.90 23.81 50.46
N LEU A 2 32.74 22.53 50.20
CA LEU A 2 33.19 21.84 48.99
C LEU A 2 31.97 21.44 48.11
N ASN A 3 32.00 21.80 46.83
CA ASN A 3 31.39 21.09 45.70
C ASN A 3 29.86 20.85 45.59
N ILE A 4 28.98 21.50 46.36
CA ILE A 4 27.51 21.28 46.20
C ILE A 4 26.97 21.73 44.82
N HIS A 5 27.50 22.80 44.23
CA HIS A 5 27.04 23.30 42.92
C HIS A 5 27.51 22.46 41.72
N ARG A 6 28.59 21.66 41.85
CA ARG A 6 29.13 20.83 40.75
C ARG A 6 28.41 19.48 40.61
N ILE A 7 27.71 19.04 41.67
CA ILE A 7 27.03 17.75 41.73
C ILE A 7 25.63 17.84 41.08
N GLY A 8 24.91 18.95 41.29
CA GLY A 8 23.59 19.16 40.68
C GLY A 8 23.62 19.23 39.15
N CYS A 9 24.66 19.84 38.57
CA CYS A 9 24.82 19.94 37.11
C CYS A 9 25.17 18.59 36.46
N ARG A 10 25.87 17.70 37.18
CA ARG A 10 26.18 16.33 36.71
C ARG A 10 25.00 15.37 36.82
N LEU A 11 24.13 15.54 37.81
CA LEU A 11 22.89 14.76 37.94
C LEU A 11 21.84 15.15 36.90
N LEU A 12 21.79 16.43 36.50
CA LEU A 12 20.85 16.93 35.50
C LEU A 12 21.20 16.46 34.07
N LEU A 13 22.48 16.22 33.77
CA LEU A 13 22.91 15.62 32.50
C LEU A 13 22.68 14.10 32.40
N ALA A 14 22.59 13.39 33.53
CA ALA A 14 22.30 11.95 33.55
C ALA A 14 20.82 11.63 33.33
N LEU A 15 19.90 12.54 33.71
CA LEU A 15 18.46 12.34 33.56
C LEU A 15 17.98 12.49 32.10
N VAL A 16 18.71 13.24 31.26
CA VAL A 16 18.39 13.43 29.83
C VAL A 16 18.81 12.23 28.98
N MET A 17 19.79 11.42 29.42
CA MET A 17 20.21 10.20 28.69
C MET A 17 19.30 8.99 28.94
N LEU A 18 18.43 9.03 29.95
CA LEU A 18 17.47 7.95 30.24
C LEU A 18 16.20 8.02 29.36
N PHE A 19 15.99 9.13 28.64
CA PHE A 19 15.04 9.21 27.53
C PHE A 19 15.75 8.89 26.21
N GLY A 20 16.55 7.82 26.20
CA GLY A 20 17.02 7.22 24.97
C GLY A 20 15.79 6.88 24.12
N VAL A 21 15.60 7.66 23.07
CA VAL A 21 14.52 7.45 22.10
C VAL A 21 14.72 6.05 21.55
N HIS A 22 13.92 5.10 22.02
CA HIS A 22 13.80 3.79 21.42
C HIS A 22 13.14 3.99 20.05
N HIS A 23 13.91 4.40 19.06
CA HIS A 23 13.56 4.17 17.67
C HIS A 23 13.66 2.67 17.47
N THR A 24 12.58 1.96 17.81
CA THR A 24 12.36 0.63 17.26
C THR A 24 12.37 0.80 15.75
N TYR A 25 13.44 0.34 15.12
CA TYR A 25 13.46 0.10 13.69
C TYR A 25 12.43 -1.00 13.44
N ALA A 26 11.16 -0.62 13.31
CA ALA A 26 10.15 -1.48 12.76
C ALA A 26 10.62 -1.83 11.35
N ASP A 27 10.84 -3.11 11.08
CA ASP A 27 10.96 -3.62 9.73
C ASP A 27 9.82 -3.00 8.92
N GLN A 28 10.16 -2.19 7.90
CA GLN A 28 9.16 -1.45 7.16
C GLN A 28 8.31 -2.47 6.41
N ALA A 29 7.18 -2.82 7.01
CA ALA A 29 6.25 -3.78 6.45
C ALA A 29 5.90 -3.31 5.03
N LYS A 30 6.39 -4.07 4.05
CA LYS A 30 6.36 -3.68 2.64
C LYS A 30 4.95 -3.88 2.09
N VAL A 31 4.42 -2.88 1.39
CA VAL A 31 3.19 -3.05 0.62
C VAL A 31 3.44 -4.04 -0.50
N ARG A 32 2.60 -5.08 -0.58
CA ARG A 32 2.63 -6.10 -1.62
C ARG A 32 1.35 -6.03 -2.44
N VAL A 33 1.48 -6.08 -3.76
CA VAL A 33 0.33 -6.21 -4.67
C VAL A 33 -0.05 -7.68 -4.74
N ILE A 34 -1.33 -7.95 -4.58
CA ILE A 34 -1.90 -9.29 -4.56
C ILE A 34 -2.95 -9.43 -5.66
N VAL A 35 -3.07 -10.64 -6.18
CA VAL A 35 -4.09 -11.02 -7.16
C VAL A 35 -4.79 -12.29 -6.70
N ASN A 36 -6.01 -12.51 -7.16
CA ASN A 36 -6.68 -13.80 -7.02
C ASN A 36 -5.86 -14.91 -7.71
N ASP A 37 -5.86 -16.12 -7.15
CA ASP A 37 -5.11 -17.26 -7.70
C ASP A 37 -5.52 -17.63 -9.14
N ASN A 38 -6.73 -17.28 -9.57
CA ASN A 38 -7.19 -17.50 -10.94
C ASN A 38 -6.48 -16.58 -11.97
N VAL A 39 -5.81 -15.51 -11.54
CA VAL A 39 -5.06 -14.64 -12.45
C VAL A 39 -3.77 -15.35 -12.88
N SER A 40 -3.62 -15.56 -14.20
CA SER A 40 -2.48 -16.27 -14.81
C SER A 40 -1.17 -15.47 -14.80
N VAL A 41 -1.24 -14.16 -14.61
CA VAL A 41 -0.09 -13.26 -14.63
C VAL A 41 0.70 -13.34 -13.32
N ASN A 42 2.01 -13.60 -13.43
CA ASN A 42 2.91 -13.71 -12.28
C ASN A 42 3.71 -12.44 -11.98
N SER A 43 3.86 -11.56 -12.98
CA SER A 43 4.61 -10.33 -12.84
C SER A 43 4.07 -9.23 -13.75
N LEU A 44 4.12 -7.99 -13.28
CA LEU A 44 3.84 -6.81 -14.09
C LEU A 44 4.97 -5.78 -13.92
N SER A 45 5.12 -4.91 -14.91
CA SER A 45 5.94 -3.70 -14.74
C SER A 45 5.20 -2.68 -13.87
N GLU A 46 5.95 -1.76 -13.26
CA GLU A 46 5.36 -0.68 -12.46
C GLU A 46 4.33 0.14 -13.27
N SER A 47 4.61 0.41 -14.55
CA SER A 47 3.68 1.14 -15.41
C SER A 47 2.39 0.37 -15.67
N ARG A 48 2.43 -0.96 -15.83
CA ARG A 48 1.21 -1.77 -15.99
C ARG A 48 0.39 -1.80 -14.70
N VAL A 49 1.03 -1.92 -13.53
CA VAL A 49 0.33 -1.80 -12.24
C VAL A 49 -0.36 -0.43 -12.14
N ARG A 50 0.35 0.65 -12.49
CA ARG A 50 -0.22 2.01 -12.53
C ARG A 50 -1.42 2.11 -13.47
N TRP A 51 -1.36 1.54 -14.68
CA TRP A 51 -2.48 1.57 -15.62
C TRP A 51 -3.69 0.82 -15.10
N ILE A 52 -3.50 -0.30 -14.42
CA ILE A 52 -4.58 -1.08 -13.83
C ILE A 52 -5.25 -0.29 -12.69
N PHE A 53 -4.47 0.19 -11.71
CA PHE A 53 -5.04 0.92 -10.57
C PHE A 53 -5.60 2.29 -10.95
N SER A 54 -5.12 2.89 -12.04
CA SER A 54 -5.71 4.10 -12.61
C SER A 54 -6.92 3.82 -13.52
N MET A 55 -7.39 2.58 -13.58
CA MET A 55 -8.52 2.13 -14.41
C MET A 55 -8.33 2.37 -15.92
N ARG A 56 -7.09 2.49 -16.40
CA ARG A 56 -6.76 2.64 -17.84
C ARG A 56 -6.71 1.28 -18.54
N GLN A 57 -6.30 0.24 -17.83
CA GLN A 57 -6.40 -1.15 -18.27
C GLN A 57 -7.42 -1.86 -17.37
N THR A 58 -8.48 -2.39 -17.97
CA THR A 58 -9.60 -3.02 -17.24
C THR A 58 -9.79 -4.49 -17.58
N THR A 59 -8.93 -5.04 -18.43
CA THR A 59 -8.92 -6.47 -18.80
C THR A 59 -7.52 -7.07 -18.65
N TRP A 60 -7.48 -8.34 -18.24
CA TRP A 60 -6.29 -9.17 -18.26
C TRP A 60 -5.94 -9.59 -19.68
N GLU A 61 -4.77 -10.21 -19.87
CA GLU A 61 -4.28 -10.63 -21.20
C GLU A 61 -5.13 -11.72 -21.84
N ASP A 62 -5.84 -12.51 -21.02
CA ASP A 62 -6.82 -13.52 -21.46
C ASP A 62 -8.20 -12.93 -21.78
N GLY A 63 -8.38 -11.61 -21.62
CA GLY A 63 -9.62 -10.88 -21.88
C GLY A 63 -10.59 -10.85 -20.70
N SER A 64 -10.31 -11.54 -19.60
CA SER A 64 -11.14 -11.47 -18.38
C SER A 64 -11.07 -10.08 -17.75
N ALA A 65 -12.15 -9.66 -17.07
CA ALA A 65 -12.22 -8.35 -16.44
C ALA A 65 -11.30 -8.26 -15.20
N ILE A 66 -10.67 -7.11 -15.02
CA ILE A 66 -9.90 -6.81 -13.80
C ILE A 66 -10.83 -6.19 -12.76
N LYS A 67 -10.92 -6.82 -11.59
CA LYS A 67 -11.65 -6.27 -10.44
C LYS A 67 -10.66 -5.59 -9.50
N VAL A 68 -10.60 -4.27 -9.54
CA VAL A 68 -9.64 -3.48 -8.77
C VAL A 68 -10.25 -3.10 -7.43
N TYR A 69 -9.61 -3.50 -6.34
CA TYR A 69 -9.96 -3.14 -4.97
C TYR A 69 -8.94 -2.17 -4.37
N VAL A 70 -9.43 -1.14 -3.69
CA VAL A 70 -8.60 -0.10 -3.05
C VAL A 70 -9.15 0.25 -1.67
N LEU A 71 -8.25 0.61 -0.76
CA LEU A 71 -8.60 1.19 0.54
C LEU A 71 -8.93 2.69 0.38
N HIS A 72 -9.55 3.26 1.40
CA HIS A 72 -9.82 4.71 1.46
C HIS A 72 -8.55 5.56 1.32
N GLU A 73 -8.66 6.75 0.75
CA GLU A 73 -7.51 7.63 0.47
C GLU A 73 -6.70 8.03 1.71
N GLN A 74 -7.36 8.09 2.88
CA GLN A 74 -6.75 8.43 4.16
C GLN A 74 -6.06 7.23 4.83
N ASP A 75 -6.26 6.02 4.30
CA ASP A 75 -5.65 4.81 4.82
C ASP A 75 -4.12 4.86 4.61
N PRO A 76 -3.30 4.67 5.67
CA PRO A 76 -1.84 4.70 5.57
C PRO A 76 -1.27 3.69 4.57
N VAL A 77 -1.91 2.53 4.41
CA VAL A 77 -1.55 1.49 3.45
C VAL A 77 -1.80 1.98 2.03
N HIS A 78 -2.94 2.62 1.76
CA HIS A 78 -3.22 3.23 0.47
C HIS A 78 -2.22 4.34 0.14
N GLN A 79 -1.90 5.20 1.11
CA GLN A 79 -0.91 6.28 0.92
C GLN A 79 0.47 5.71 0.57
N HIS A 80 0.90 4.68 1.28
CA HIS A 80 2.17 4.00 1.02
C HIS A 80 2.17 3.31 -0.35
N PHE A 81 1.08 2.63 -0.71
CA PHE A 81 0.90 1.98 -2.00
C PHE A 81 1.02 2.99 -3.14
N CYS A 82 0.24 4.07 -3.11
CA CYS A 82 0.27 5.12 -4.11
C CYS A 82 1.68 5.69 -4.28
N LYS A 83 2.34 6.04 -3.18
CA LYS A 83 3.65 6.69 -3.24
C LYS A 83 4.76 5.74 -3.72
N ASN A 84 4.83 4.53 -3.15
CA ASN A 84 6.01 3.67 -3.31
C ASN A 84 5.85 2.62 -4.42
N VAL A 85 4.61 2.27 -4.77
CA VAL A 85 4.30 1.34 -5.86
C VAL A 85 3.85 2.07 -7.11
N LEU A 86 2.93 3.03 -6.98
CA LEU A 86 2.42 3.77 -8.14
C LEU A 86 3.23 5.03 -8.48
N GLY A 87 4.15 5.48 -7.62
CA GLY A 87 4.94 6.69 -7.85
C GLY A 87 4.10 7.97 -7.93
N MET A 88 2.94 8.00 -7.27
CA MET A 88 2.01 9.14 -7.29
C MET A 88 1.29 9.31 -5.95
N PHE A 89 0.63 10.45 -5.75
CA PHE A 89 -0.12 10.71 -4.54
C PHE A 89 -1.60 10.25 -4.66
N PRO A 90 -2.25 9.85 -3.55
CA PRO A 90 -3.65 9.40 -3.55
C PRO A 90 -4.61 10.36 -4.27
N TYR A 91 -4.51 11.67 -4.01
CA TYR A 91 -5.37 12.68 -4.64
C TYR A 91 -5.22 12.72 -6.18
N GLN A 92 -4.04 12.38 -6.71
CA GLN A 92 -3.82 12.32 -8.15
C GLN A 92 -4.57 11.12 -8.74
N LEU A 93 -4.52 9.98 -8.05
CA LEU A 93 -5.19 8.76 -8.45
C LEU A 93 -6.71 8.92 -8.39
N GLU A 94 -7.22 9.50 -7.30
CA GLU A 94 -8.64 9.81 -7.16
C GLU A 94 -9.13 10.80 -8.22
N ARG A 95 -8.33 11.84 -8.55
CA ARG A 95 -8.66 12.76 -9.63
C ARG A 95 -8.81 12.04 -10.97
N MET A 96 -7.97 11.04 -11.26
CA MET A 96 -8.09 10.24 -12.47
C MET A 96 -9.41 9.46 -12.50
N TRP A 97 -9.77 8.81 -11.39
CA TRP A 97 -11.04 8.10 -11.26
C TRP A 97 -12.26 9.02 -11.38
N ASN A 98 -12.21 10.21 -10.76
CA ASN A 98 -13.26 11.22 -10.86
C ASN A 98 -13.45 11.67 -12.31
N LYS A 99 -12.36 11.93 -13.03
CA LYS A 99 -12.42 12.31 -14.45
C LYS A 99 -13.03 11.19 -15.30
N LEU A 100 -12.64 9.93 -15.08
CA LEU A 100 -13.20 8.77 -15.76
C LEU A 100 -14.71 8.65 -15.52
N ALA A 101 -15.13 8.68 -14.26
CA ALA A 101 -16.54 8.55 -13.88
C ALA A 101 -17.41 9.69 -14.42
N TYR A 102 -16.99 10.94 -14.27
CA TYR A 102 -17.77 12.10 -14.73
C TYR A 102 -17.87 12.20 -16.26
N SER A 103 -16.92 11.62 -16.99
CA SER A 103 -16.99 11.53 -18.44
C SER A 103 -17.89 10.39 -18.95
N GLY A 104 -18.36 9.50 -18.08
CA GLY A 104 -19.11 8.30 -18.46
C GLY A 104 -18.29 7.25 -19.20
N LEU A 105 -16.96 7.38 -19.22
CA LEU A 105 -16.05 6.49 -19.97
C LEU A 105 -15.61 5.25 -19.18
N GLY A 106 -15.98 5.15 -17.90
CA GLY A 106 -15.64 4.00 -17.08
C GLY A 106 -16.04 4.17 -15.61
N GLU A 107 -15.81 3.11 -14.85
CA GLU A 107 -16.14 3.02 -13.44
C GLU A 107 -14.90 3.23 -12.55
N LYS A 108 -15.15 3.59 -11.30
CA LYS A 108 -14.12 3.69 -10.26
C LYS A 108 -13.76 2.29 -9.75
N PRO A 109 -12.58 2.10 -9.13
CA PRO A 109 -12.30 0.87 -8.40
C PRO A 109 -13.25 0.70 -7.21
N ILE A 110 -13.33 -0.53 -6.70
CA ILE A 110 -14.18 -0.89 -5.59
C ILE A 110 -13.46 -0.54 -4.28
N LEU A 111 -14.11 0.25 -3.43
CA LEU A 111 -13.58 0.59 -2.10
C LEU A 111 -13.83 -0.56 -1.13
N VAL A 112 -12.82 -0.88 -0.32
CA VAL A 112 -12.93 -1.81 0.81
C VAL A 112 -12.61 -1.07 2.12
N ASN A 113 -13.19 -1.55 3.20
CA ASN A 113 -13.17 -0.83 4.48
C ASN A 113 -11.79 -0.92 5.16
N ASP A 114 -11.15 -2.09 5.09
CA ASP A 114 -9.88 -2.35 5.75
C ASP A 114 -9.09 -3.47 5.05
N SER A 115 -7.91 -3.80 5.60
CA SER A 115 -7.03 -4.82 5.03
C SER A 115 -7.61 -6.24 5.08
N GLN A 116 -8.49 -6.56 6.03
CA GLN A 116 -9.13 -7.86 6.11
C GLN A 116 -10.20 -7.98 5.03
N ASP A 117 -10.98 -6.92 4.82
CA ASP A 117 -11.95 -6.81 3.74
C ASP A 117 -11.25 -6.93 2.37
N MET A 118 -10.12 -6.24 2.18
CA MET A 118 -9.26 -6.38 0.99
C MET A 118 -8.89 -7.84 0.72
N ILE A 119 -8.40 -8.56 1.74
CA ILE A 119 -8.02 -9.98 1.63
C ILE A 119 -9.23 -10.83 1.22
N ASN A 120 -10.36 -10.64 1.90
CA ASN A 120 -11.57 -11.40 1.64
C ASN A 120 -12.03 -11.20 0.19
N MET A 121 -12.14 -9.94 -0.25
CA MET A 121 -12.61 -9.61 -1.59
C MET A 121 -11.67 -10.15 -2.69
N VAL A 122 -10.36 -9.96 -2.56
CA VAL A 122 -9.40 -10.45 -3.56
C VAL A 122 -9.37 -11.98 -3.61
N SER A 123 -9.49 -12.68 -2.48
CA SER A 123 -9.49 -14.15 -2.45
C SER A 123 -10.73 -14.78 -3.09
N GLN A 124 -11.87 -14.08 -3.07
CA GLN A 124 -13.15 -14.62 -3.52
C GLN A 124 -13.52 -14.23 -4.95
N GLU A 125 -13.00 -13.11 -5.46
CA GLU A 125 -13.39 -12.57 -6.76
C GLU A 125 -12.36 -12.96 -7.85
N PRO A 126 -12.74 -13.77 -8.86
CA PRO A 126 -11.87 -14.07 -9.99
C PRO A 126 -11.44 -12.80 -10.74
N GLY A 127 -10.18 -12.75 -11.16
CA GLY A 127 -9.64 -11.56 -11.84
C GLY A 127 -9.36 -10.37 -10.91
N ALA A 128 -9.49 -10.52 -9.59
CA ALA A 128 -9.25 -9.45 -8.65
C ALA A 128 -7.77 -9.09 -8.46
N ILE A 129 -7.53 -7.81 -8.19
CA ILE A 129 -6.25 -7.24 -7.80
C ILE A 129 -6.44 -6.24 -6.65
N GLY A 130 -5.51 -6.27 -5.71
CA GLY A 130 -5.47 -5.37 -4.56
C GLY A 130 -4.07 -5.28 -3.98
N TYR A 131 -3.94 -4.80 -2.75
CA TYR A 131 -2.66 -4.69 -2.07
C TYR A 131 -2.82 -4.77 -0.56
N VAL A 132 -1.80 -5.27 0.13
CA VAL A 132 -1.80 -5.45 1.59
C VAL A 132 -0.43 -5.13 2.20
N ILE A 133 -0.43 -4.78 3.48
CA ILE A 133 0.76 -4.81 4.34
C ILE A 133 0.60 -6.01 5.25
N SER A 134 1.22 -7.12 4.88
CA SER A 134 1.22 -8.35 5.69
C SER A 134 2.57 -9.03 5.59
N GLY A 135 2.92 -9.88 6.57
CA GLY A 135 4.08 -10.78 6.48
C GLY A 135 3.77 -12.02 5.64
N SER A 136 2.53 -12.51 5.68
CA SER A 136 2.07 -13.72 4.98
C SER A 136 0.88 -13.41 4.07
N ILE A 137 0.72 -14.21 2.99
CA ILE A 137 -0.40 -14.10 2.05
C ILE A 137 -1.33 -15.28 2.31
N PRO A 138 -2.59 -15.03 2.71
CA PRO A 138 -3.58 -16.09 2.88
C PRO A 138 -3.85 -16.89 1.58
N PRO A 139 -4.37 -18.13 1.68
CA PRO A 139 -4.73 -18.94 0.51
C PRO A 139 -5.78 -18.26 -0.39
N GLY A 140 -5.83 -18.63 -1.66
CA GLY A 140 -6.76 -18.06 -2.65
C GLY A 140 -6.21 -16.78 -3.33
N MET A 141 -4.99 -16.39 -2.97
CA MET A 141 -4.33 -15.21 -3.48
C MET A 141 -2.84 -15.46 -3.65
N ARG A 142 -2.24 -14.68 -4.54
CA ARG A 142 -0.81 -14.73 -4.81
C ARG A 142 -0.21 -13.33 -4.87
N GLU A 143 1.05 -13.21 -4.45
CA GLU A 143 1.81 -11.98 -4.67
C GLU A 143 2.07 -11.80 -6.17
N LEU A 144 1.82 -10.59 -6.66
CA LEU A 144 2.21 -10.18 -7.99
C LEU A 144 3.59 -9.53 -7.94
N LYS A 145 4.57 -10.10 -8.66
CA LYS A 145 5.91 -9.50 -8.72
C LYS A 145 5.88 -8.22 -9.55
N ILE A 146 6.48 -7.15 -9.02
CA ILE A 146 6.56 -5.87 -9.73
C ILE A 146 7.99 -5.63 -10.18
N SER A 147 8.18 -5.57 -11.49
CA SER A 147 9.46 -5.21 -12.09
C SER A 147 9.59 -3.69 -12.17
N LYS A 148 10.69 -3.15 -11.62
CA LYS A 148 11.04 -1.74 -11.78
C LYS A 148 11.44 -1.48 -13.23
N GLU A 149 10.91 -0.41 -13.81
CA GLU A 149 11.38 0.11 -15.08
C GLU A 149 12.63 0.95 -14.78
N GLY A 150 13.75 0.63 -15.43
CA GLY A 150 15.05 1.26 -15.22
C GLY A 150 15.18 2.64 -15.84
#